data_AF-A0A087CXX7-F1
#
_entry.id   AF-A0A087CXX7-F1
#
_cell.length_a   1.000
_cell.length_b   1.000
_cell.length_c   1.000
_cell.angle_alpha   90.00
_cell.angle_beta   90.00
_cell.angle_gamma   90.00
#
_symmetry.space_group_name_H-M   'P 1'
#
loop_
_entity.id
_entity.type
_entity.pdbx_description
1 polymer ?
#
loop_
_entity_poly.entity_id
_entity_poly.type
_entity_poly.pdbx_seq_one_letter_code
_entity_poly.pdbx_strand_id
1 'polypeptide(L)'
;MPIFVKYANSQYDDRFLGLQEMRYFSKNNRTEDSPEFQWMKYGYGTEAWQEDHFIPLFVMRKEESDEAKYYYVGHVAAVNDLHTITRKTEGDGGATVNLAVANLRLAKPLDPELFRHLTGMATS
;
A
#
# COMPACT_ATOMS: atom_id res chain seq x y z
N MET A 1 9.94 5.14 -7.07
CA MET A 1 9.64 5.50 -5.66
C MET A 1 9.20 4.25 -4.90
N PRO A 2 9.93 3.75 -3.89
CA PRO A 2 9.53 2.54 -3.17
C PRO A 2 8.41 2.80 -2.14
N ILE A 3 7.50 1.84 -1.98
CA ILE A 3 6.47 1.83 -0.94
C ILE A 3 6.80 0.74 0.07
N PHE A 4 6.84 1.09 1.35
CA PHE A 4 7.07 0.16 2.46
C PHE A 4 5.85 0.08 3.35
N VAL A 5 5.30 -1.13 3.47
CA VAL A 5 4.08 -1.36 4.25
C VAL A 5 4.35 -2.31 5.40
N LYS A 6 3.78 -1.98 6.57
CA LYS A 6 3.68 -2.89 7.71
C LYS A 6 2.32 -3.56 7.64
N TYR A 7 2.28 -4.83 7.27
CA TYR A 7 1.03 -5.53 6.99
C TYR A 7 0.12 -5.60 8.22
N ALA A 8 -1.16 -5.25 8.06
CA ALA A 8 -2.19 -5.33 9.09
C ALA A 8 -1.76 -4.79 10.46
N ASN A 9 -0.99 -3.69 10.45
CA ASN A 9 -0.57 -3.01 11.67
C ASN A 9 -1.77 -2.31 12.31
N SER A 10 -1.86 -2.27 13.64
CA SER A 10 -3.04 -1.74 14.35
C SER A 10 -3.41 -0.30 13.98
N GLN A 11 -2.43 0.50 13.55
CA GLN A 11 -2.63 1.89 13.16
C GLN A 11 -3.19 2.07 11.74
N TYR A 12 -2.99 1.11 10.84
CA TYR A 12 -3.31 1.22 9.41
C TYR A 12 -3.84 -0.10 8.85
N ASP A 13 -4.96 -0.02 8.13
CA ASP A 13 -5.70 -1.19 7.63
C ASP A 13 -5.12 -1.77 6.33
N ASP A 14 -3.81 -1.60 6.13
CA ASP A 14 -3.06 -2.09 4.97
C ASP A 14 -3.23 -3.60 4.84
N ARG A 15 -3.83 -4.05 3.72
CA ARG A 15 -4.16 -5.46 3.52
C ARG A 15 -4.18 -5.81 2.04
N PHE A 16 -3.84 -7.05 1.72
CA PHE A 16 -4.10 -7.57 0.39
C PHE A 16 -5.60 -7.81 0.22
N LEU A 17 -6.16 -7.36 -0.90
CA LEU A 17 -7.53 -7.64 -1.33
C LEU A 17 -7.61 -8.92 -2.19
N GLY A 18 -6.45 -9.37 -2.68
CA GLY A 18 -6.24 -10.62 -3.39
C GLY A 18 -4.76 -10.78 -3.74
N LEU A 19 -4.43 -11.70 -4.64
CA LEU A 19 -3.04 -11.94 -5.02
C LEU A 19 -2.39 -10.78 -5.78
N GLN A 20 -3.16 -9.92 -6.43
CA GLN A 20 -2.61 -8.84 -7.26
C GLN A 20 -2.97 -7.44 -6.76
N GLU A 21 -3.77 -7.31 -5.69
CA GLU A 21 -4.28 -6.03 -5.24
C GLU A 21 -4.10 -5.84 -3.74
N MET A 22 -3.66 -4.65 -3.35
CA MET A 22 -3.43 -4.27 -1.96
C MET A 22 -4.06 -2.93 -1.66
N ARG A 23 -4.85 -2.87 -0.59
CA ARG A 23 -5.29 -1.60 -0.02
C ARG A 23 -4.15 -1.00 0.79
N TYR A 24 -3.78 0.22 0.44
CA TYR A 24 -2.70 0.99 1.04
C TYR A 24 -3.26 2.23 1.75
N PHE A 25 -2.73 2.50 2.95
CA PHE A 25 -2.97 3.72 3.71
C PHE A 25 -1.67 4.51 3.84
N SER A 26 -1.72 5.78 3.45
CA SER A 26 -0.63 6.72 3.66
C SER A 26 -0.35 6.97 5.15
N LYS A 27 0.82 7.54 5.44
CA LYS A 27 1.24 7.96 6.79
C LYS A 27 1.35 9.48 6.84
N ASN A 28 1.39 10.07 8.04
CA ASN A 28 1.76 11.48 8.26
C ASN A 28 0.82 12.53 7.62
N ASN A 29 -0.50 12.39 7.81
CA ASN A 29 -1.49 13.40 7.39
C ASN A 29 -1.52 13.69 5.87
N ARG A 30 -1.23 12.68 5.04
CA ARG A 30 -1.23 12.83 3.59
C ARG A 30 -2.64 12.81 3.03
N THR A 31 -2.81 13.51 1.92
CA THR A 31 -4.03 13.57 1.12
C THR A 31 -3.72 13.10 -0.29
N GLU A 32 -4.76 12.85 -1.08
CA GLU A 32 -4.61 12.51 -2.50
C GLU A 32 -3.90 13.59 -3.34
N ASP A 33 -3.82 14.81 -2.82
CA ASP A 33 -3.12 15.96 -3.42
C ASP A 33 -1.65 16.04 -2.99
N SER A 34 -1.18 15.12 -2.14
CA SER A 34 0.23 15.11 -1.76
C SER A 34 1.13 14.78 -2.96
N PRO A 35 2.36 15.35 -3.03
CA PRO A 35 3.21 15.27 -4.21
C PRO A 35 3.48 13.86 -4.73
N GLU A 36 3.64 12.89 -3.84
CA GLU A 36 3.86 11.49 -4.21
C GLU A 36 2.66 10.88 -4.96
N PHE A 37 1.43 11.22 -4.58
CA PHE A 37 0.22 10.72 -5.21
C PHE A 37 -0.09 11.46 -6.51
N GLN A 38 0.24 12.75 -6.57
CA GLN A 38 0.19 13.51 -7.81
C GLN A 38 1.20 12.98 -8.82
N TRP A 39 2.41 12.63 -8.37
CA TRP A 39 3.42 11.95 -9.20
C TRP A 39 2.91 10.57 -9.66
N MET A 40 2.31 9.75 -8.79
CA MET A 40 1.72 8.47 -9.20
C MET A 40 0.59 8.65 -10.24
N LYS A 41 -0.24 9.68 -10.10
CA LYS A 41 -1.34 10.01 -11.03
C LYS A 41 -0.83 10.58 -12.37
N TYR A 42 0.33 11.21 -12.38
CA TYR A 42 0.85 11.89 -13.56
C TYR A 42 1.10 10.91 -14.70
N GLY A 43 0.44 11.14 -15.84
CA GLY A 43 0.55 10.27 -17.01
C GLY A 43 -0.09 8.88 -16.84
N TYR A 44 -0.87 8.65 -15.77
CA TYR A 44 -1.52 7.35 -15.53
C TYR A 44 -2.46 6.98 -16.69
N GLY A 45 -2.39 5.71 -17.12
CA GLY A 45 -3.14 5.20 -18.27
C GLY A 45 -2.46 5.39 -19.63
N THR A 46 -1.31 6.07 -19.69
CA THR A 46 -0.47 6.12 -20.90
C THR A 46 0.47 4.91 -20.99
N GLU A 47 0.92 4.56 -22.19
CA GLU A 47 1.88 3.45 -22.40
C GLU A 47 3.21 3.68 -21.68
N ALA A 48 3.69 4.93 -21.65
CA ALA A 48 4.95 5.31 -21.01
C ALA A 48 4.90 5.30 -19.48
N TRP A 49 3.71 5.27 -18.87
CA TRP A 49 3.57 5.40 -17.42
C TRP A 49 4.38 4.34 -16.66
N GLN A 50 4.36 3.08 -17.11
CA GLN A 50 5.10 1.99 -16.45
C GLN A 50 6.62 2.20 -16.53
N GLU A 51 7.10 2.85 -17.58
CA GLU A 51 8.53 3.12 -17.80
C GLU A 51 8.99 4.27 -16.91
N ASP A 52 8.18 5.32 -16.80
CA ASP A 52 8.47 6.52 -16.02
C ASP A 52 8.19 6.34 -14.51
N HIS A 53 7.28 5.44 -14.14
CA HIS A 53 6.76 5.28 -12.78
C HIS A 53 7.02 3.89 -12.22
N PHE A 54 8.30 3.56 -12.00
CA PHE A 54 8.66 2.33 -11.30
C PHE A 54 8.47 2.48 -9.77
N ILE A 55 7.46 1.78 -9.25
CA ILE A 55 7.05 1.82 -7.83
C ILE A 55 7.17 0.42 -7.21
N PRO A 56 8.35 0.02 -6.69
CA PRO A 56 8.50 -1.27 -6.04
C PRO A 56 7.76 -1.27 -4.68
N LEU A 57 7.04 -2.36 -4.40
CA LEU A 57 6.29 -2.56 -3.17
C LEU A 57 7.00 -3.57 -2.27
N PHE A 58 7.15 -3.18 -1.01
CA PHE A 58 7.78 -3.97 0.04
C PHE A 58 6.81 -4.14 1.20
N VAL A 59 6.59 -5.38 1.64
CA VAL A 59 5.65 -5.72 2.71
C VAL A 59 6.39 -6.39 3.84
N MET A 60 6.24 -5.86 5.04
CA MET A 60 6.68 -6.47 6.29
C MET A 60 5.54 -7.30 6.87
N ARG A 61 5.85 -8.55 7.20
CA ARG A 61 4.93 -9.46 7.87
C ARG A 61 4.74 -9.01 9.32
N LYS A 62 3.49 -9.05 9.81
CA LYS A 62 3.14 -8.59 11.16
C LYS A 62 3.92 -9.29 12.27
N GLU A 63 4.12 -10.60 12.16
CA GLU A 63 4.84 -11.42 13.15
C GLU A 63 6.34 -11.16 13.18
N GLU A 64 6.89 -10.54 12.13
CA GLU A 64 8.32 -10.27 11.96
C GLU A 64 8.61 -8.76 12.12
N SER A 65 7.73 -8.02 12.79
CA SER A 65 7.85 -6.56 12.90
C SER A 65 9.12 -6.11 13.62
N ASP A 66 9.60 -6.93 14.55
CA ASP A 66 10.79 -6.66 15.36
C ASP A 66 12.09 -6.90 14.59
N GLU A 67 12.06 -7.76 13.56
CA GLU A 67 13.20 -8.06 12.69
C GLU A 67 13.39 -7.00 11.59
N ALA A 68 12.45 -6.05 11.47
CA ALA A 68 12.43 -5.02 10.43
C ALA A 68 12.57 -5.58 8.99
N LYS A 69 12.16 -6.83 8.77
CA LYS A 69 12.31 -7.54 7.50
C LYS A 69 11.17 -7.18 6.54
N TYR A 70 11.55 -6.87 5.30
CA TYR A 70 10.61 -6.58 4.23
C TYR A 70 10.77 -7.56 3.08
N TYR A 71 9.64 -8.00 2.54
CA TYR A 71 9.57 -8.84 1.36
C TYR A 71 9.23 -7.99 0.15
N TYR A 72 10.00 -8.11 -0.91
CA TYR A 72 9.65 -7.52 -2.19
C TYR A 72 8.50 -8.34 -2.81
N VAL A 73 7.40 -7.67 -3.15
CA VAL A 73 6.19 -8.33 -3.68
C VAL A 73 5.89 -7.94 -5.13
N GLY A 74 6.84 -7.29 -5.79
CA GLY A 74 6.69 -6.76 -7.15
C GLY A 74 6.58 -5.24 -7.18
N HIS A 75 6.17 -4.71 -8.33
CA HIS A 75 5.94 -3.28 -8.50
C HIS A 75 4.48 -3.00 -8.81
N VAL A 76 4.04 -1.79 -8.44
CA VAL A 76 2.72 -1.28 -8.76
C VAL A 76 2.65 -1.05 -10.27
N ALA A 77 1.59 -1.56 -10.87
CA ALA A 77 1.22 -1.31 -12.26
C ALA A 77 -0.02 -0.43 -12.36
N ALA A 78 -0.82 -0.31 -11.29
CA ALA A 78 -1.99 0.53 -11.29
C ALA A 78 -2.32 1.07 -9.91
N VAL A 79 -2.82 2.31 -9.87
CA VAL A 79 -3.31 2.96 -8.65
C VAL A 79 -4.78 3.28 -8.87
N ASN A 80 -5.64 2.57 -8.14
CA ASN A 80 -7.09 2.71 -8.25
C ASN A 80 -7.65 3.28 -6.95
N ASP A 81 -8.84 3.88 -7.02
CA ASP A 81 -9.59 4.31 -5.83
C ASP A 81 -8.77 5.21 -4.89
N LEU A 82 -7.95 6.10 -5.45
CA LEU A 82 -7.15 7.04 -4.68
C LEU A 82 -8.03 8.19 -4.19
N HIS A 83 -8.24 8.26 -2.87
CA HIS A 83 -9.05 9.30 -2.23
C HIS A 83 -8.53 9.61 -0.83
N THR A 84 -8.92 10.78 -0.29
CA THR A 84 -8.60 11.17 1.09
C THR A 84 -9.70 10.75 2.06
N ILE A 85 -9.32 10.11 3.17
CA ILE A 85 -10.21 9.88 4.32
C ILE A 85 -9.71 10.61 5.56
N THR A 86 -10.60 10.86 6.51
CA THR A 86 -10.24 11.41 7.83
C THR A 86 -10.49 10.36 8.91
N ARG A 87 -9.45 9.98 9.66
CA ARG A 87 -9.51 9.00 10.76
C ARG A 87 -9.30 9.71 12.09
N LYS A 88 -10.03 9.31 13.14
CA LYS A 88 -9.74 9.74 14.51
C LYS A 88 -8.54 8.96 15.03
N THR A 89 -7.59 9.63 15.67
CA THR A 89 -6.48 8.96 16.34
C THR A 89 -6.96 8.38 17.67
N GLU A 90 -6.52 7.17 18.00
CA GLU A 90 -6.73 6.62 19.35
C GLU A 90 -5.72 7.27 20.30
N GLY A 91 -6.19 7.80 21.43
CA GLY A 91 -5.34 8.26 22.54
C GLY A 91 -5.20 9.78 22.73
N ASP A 92 -5.46 10.62 21.72
CA ASP A 92 -5.26 12.07 21.83
C ASP A 92 -6.54 12.86 21.54
N GLY A 93 -7.39 13.03 22.57
CA GLY A 93 -8.37 14.13 22.66
C GLY A 93 -9.39 14.31 21.52
N GLY A 94 -9.53 13.36 20.59
CA GLY A 94 -10.36 13.49 19.39
C GLY A 94 -9.67 14.12 18.18
N ALA A 95 -8.33 14.18 18.16
CA ALA A 95 -7.57 14.62 17.00
C ALA A 95 -7.89 13.76 15.78
N THR A 96 -7.95 14.39 14.62
CA THR A 96 -8.20 13.73 13.34
C THR A 96 -6.97 13.81 12.46
N VAL A 97 -6.74 12.76 11.68
CA VAL A 97 -5.65 12.68 10.70
C VAL A 97 -6.23 12.34 9.33
N ASN A 98 -5.77 13.03 8.31
CA ASN A 98 -6.06 12.70 6.93
C ASN A 98 -5.15 11.59 6.44
N LEU A 99 -5.72 10.66 5.70
CA LEU A 99 -5.01 9.55 5.09
C LEU A 99 -5.44 9.47 3.63
N ALA A 100 -4.50 9.53 2.70
CA ALA A 100 -4.71 9.04 1.36
C ALA A 100 -4.82 7.51 1.41
N VAL A 101 -5.86 6.97 0.79
CA VAL A 101 -6.13 5.54 0.62
C VAL A 101 -6.08 5.25 -0.87
N ALA A 102 -5.47 4.13 -1.25
CA ALA A 102 -5.50 3.66 -2.63
C ALA A 102 -5.49 2.13 -2.69
N ASN A 103 -6.05 1.58 -3.77
CA ASN A 103 -5.89 0.18 -4.12
C ASN A 103 -4.73 0.08 -5.13
N LEU A 104 -3.60 -0.45 -4.67
CA LEU A 104 -2.41 -0.68 -5.46
C LEU A 104 -2.53 -2.04 -6.15
N ARG A 105 -2.56 -2.02 -7.48
CA ARG A 105 -2.52 -3.24 -8.29
C ARG A 105 -1.10 -3.52 -8.74
N LEU A 106 -0.64 -4.75 -8.53
CA LEU A 106 0.69 -5.21 -8.91
C LEU A 106 0.75 -5.64 -10.37
N ALA A 107 1.92 -5.49 -10.99
CA ALA A 107 2.13 -5.89 -12.38
C ALA A 107 1.91 -7.38 -12.62
N LYS A 108 2.25 -8.21 -11.62
CA LYS A 108 1.99 -9.65 -11.61
C LYS A 108 1.34 -10.03 -10.28
N PRO A 109 0.48 -11.06 -10.25
CA PRO A 109 0.00 -11.63 -9.00
C PRO A 109 1.18 -12.09 -8.13
N LEU A 110 1.03 -12.00 -6.81
CA LEU A 110 1.92 -12.63 -5.84
C LEU A 110 1.90 -14.13 -6.05
N ASP A 111 3.05 -14.73 -5.75
CA ASP A 111 3.12 -16.16 -5.51
C ASP A 111 2.18 -16.53 -4.34
N PRO A 112 1.30 -17.54 -4.50
CA PRO A 112 0.38 -17.97 -3.45
C PRO A 112 1.05 -18.35 -2.12
N GLU A 113 2.25 -18.93 -2.17
CA GLU A 113 3.00 -19.28 -0.96
C GLU A 113 3.53 -18.03 -0.26
N LEU A 114 4.02 -17.05 -1.02
CA LEU A 114 4.44 -15.76 -0.47
C LEU A 114 3.24 -15.02 0.13
N PHE A 115 2.08 -15.04 -0.53
CA PHE A 115 0.85 -14.47 0.00
C PHE A 115 0.46 -15.12 1.33
N ARG A 116 0.45 -16.46 1.38
CA ARG A 116 0.16 -17.22 2.61
C ARG A 116 1.16 -16.92 3.70
N HIS A 117 2.45 -16.79 3.37
CA HIS A 117 3.49 -16.40 4.32
C HIS A 117 3.23 -15.01 4.91
N LEU A 118 2.95 -14.02 4.06
CA LEU A 118 2.74 -12.63 4.50
C LEU A 118 1.45 -12.42 5.30
N THR A 119 0.37 -13.13 4.93
CA THR A 119 -0.98 -12.86 5.45
C THR A 119 -1.49 -13.90 6.44
N GLY A 120 -0.92 -15.11 6.45
CA GLY A 120 -1.46 -16.27 7.15
C GLY A 120 -2.74 -16.85 6.52
N MET A 121 -3.21 -16.32 5.38
CA MET A 121 -4.44 -16.74 4.72
C MET A 121 -4.17 -17.75 3.61
N ALA A 122 -5.08 -18.71 3.43
CA ALA A 122 -5.07 -19.61 2.28
C ALA A 122 -5.65 -18.90 1.04
N THR A 123 -5.10 -19.18 -0.14
CA THR A 123 -5.72 -18.83 -1.42
C THR A 123 -6.76 -19.90 -1.74
N SER A 124 -8.04 -19.60 -1.52
CA SER A 124 -9.15 -20.48 -1.92
C SER A 124 -9.36 -20.48 -3.42
#